data_AF-A0A9D4HAP7-F1
#
_entry.id   AF-A0A9D4HAP7-F1
#
_cell.length_a   1.000
_cell.length_b   1.000
_cell.length_c   1.000
_cell.angle_alpha   90.00
_cell.angle_beta   90.00
_cell.angle_gamma   90.00
#
_symmetry.space_group_name_H-M   'P 1'
#
loop_
_entity.id
_entity.type
_entity.pdbx_description
1 polymer ?
#
loop_
_entity_poly.entity_id
_entity_poly.type
_entity_poly.pdbx_seq_one_letter_code
_entity_poly.pdbx_strand_id
1 'polypeptide(L)' 'MTNSDKSKYEWLQHLSQPERYPLTDIDECATNPCKNGASCINGQNKYTCTCAGGWQGTNCDLGMLTRYLTKVTPS' A
#
# COMPACT_ATOMS: atom_id res chain seq x y z
N MET A 1 -7.84 -34.52 -24.47
CA MET A 1 -8.14 -33.13 -24.07
C MET A 1 -6.82 -32.52 -23.63
N THR A 2 -6.37 -31.50 -24.36
CA THR A 2 -4.99 -30.99 -24.40
C THR A 2 -4.68 -30.02 -23.25
N ASN A 3 -3.39 -29.80 -22.99
CA ASN A 3 -2.78 -29.06 -21.86
C ASN A 3 -3.14 -27.55 -21.72
N SER A 4 -4.37 -27.13 -22.01
CA SER A 4 -4.78 -25.72 -21.97
C SER A 4 -5.56 -25.31 -20.71
N ASP A 5 -5.78 -26.23 -19.75
CA ASP A 5 -6.56 -25.96 -18.53
C ASP A 5 -5.74 -26.00 -17.23
N LYS A 6 -4.40 -25.95 -17.29
CA LYS A 6 -3.56 -25.88 -16.09
C LYS A 6 -3.46 -24.47 -15.47
N SER A 7 -4.16 -23.47 -16.02
CA SER A 7 -4.14 -22.10 -15.50
C SER A 7 -5.27 -21.78 -14.51
N LYS A 8 -6.08 -22.76 -14.08
CA LYS A 8 -7.28 -22.46 -13.27
C LYS A 8 -7.32 -23.10 -11.89
N TYR A 9 -6.48 -24.10 -11.58
CA TYR A 9 -6.62 -24.89 -10.35
C TYR A 9 -5.31 -25.38 -9.69
N GLU A 10 -4.19 -24.66 -9.79
CA GLU A 10 -3.02 -24.88 -8.91
C GLU A 10 -3.03 -23.94 -7.68
N TRP A 11 -4.10 -23.97 -6.90
CA TRP A 11 -4.19 -23.24 -5.61
C TRP A 11 -4.61 -24.12 -4.42
N LEU A 12 -4.70 -25.44 -4.60
CA LEU A 12 -5.20 -26.36 -3.56
C LEU A 12 -4.12 -27.09 -2.72
N GLN A 13 -2.93 -26.52 -2.52
CA GLN A 13 -1.91 -27.19 -1.67
C GLN A 13 -1.18 -26.33 -0.62
N HIS A 14 -1.59 -25.10 -0.31
CA HIS A 14 -0.95 -24.34 0.79
C HIS A 14 -1.97 -23.83 1.82
N LEU A 15 -2.66 -24.80 2.45
CA LEU A 15 -3.57 -24.64 3.58
C LEU A 15 -2.81 -24.48 4.93
N SER A 16 -2.03 -23.42 5.14
CA SER A 16 -1.39 -23.23 6.46
C SER A 16 -1.01 -21.82 6.92
N GLN A 17 -1.73 -20.75 6.55
CA GLN A 17 -1.64 -19.47 7.29
C GLN A 17 -3.01 -18.77 7.36
N PRO A 18 -3.41 -18.15 8.49
CA PRO A 18 -4.81 -17.81 8.81
C PRO A 18 -5.26 -16.41 8.38
N GLU A 19 -4.55 -15.71 7.50
CA GLU A 19 -4.91 -14.34 7.09
C GLU A 19 -5.14 -14.27 5.58
N ARG A 20 -6.36 -13.88 5.18
CA ARG A 20 -6.82 -13.75 3.79
C ARG A 20 -5.85 -12.90 2.96
N TYR A 21 -4.92 -13.57 2.29
CA TYR A 21 -4.11 -12.93 1.26
C TYR A 21 -4.68 -13.29 -0.12
N PRO A 22 -5.07 -12.32 -0.96
CA PRO A 22 -5.45 -12.63 -2.33
C PRO A 22 -4.25 -13.31 -3.03
N LEU A 23 -4.52 -14.36 -3.80
CA LEU A 23 -3.50 -15.11 -4.55
C LEU A 23 -2.75 -14.24 -5.57
N THR A 24 -3.31 -13.07 -5.88
CA THR A 24 -2.73 -12.02 -6.68
C THR A 24 -2.63 -10.75 -5.84
N ASP A 25 -1.45 -10.15 -5.76
CA ASP A 25 -1.23 -8.87 -5.10
C ASP A 25 -2.07 -7.77 -5.76
N ILE A 26 -2.71 -6.93 -4.94
CA ILE A 26 -3.40 -5.74 -5.44
C ILE A 26 -2.36 -4.62 -5.50
N ASP A 27 -2.35 -3.85 -6.58
CA ASP A 27 -1.51 -2.64 -6.65
C ASP A 27 -2.23 -1.48 -5.96
N GLU A 28 -1.98 -1.28 -4.66
CA GLU A 28 -2.52 -0.14 -3.91
C GLU A 28 -1.93 1.20 -4.37
N CYS A 29 -0.79 1.19 -5.09
CA CYS A 29 -0.22 2.39 -5.68
C CYS A 29 -0.94 2.84 -6.97
N ALA A 30 -1.76 1.99 -7.59
CA ALA A 30 -2.46 2.30 -8.85
C ALA A 30 -3.33 3.57 -8.79
N THR A 31 -3.80 3.95 -7.61
CA THR A 31 -4.63 5.15 -7.40
C THR A 31 -3.82 6.43 -7.14
N ASN A 32 -2.48 6.35 -7.13
CA ASN A 32 -1.57 7.42 -6.76
C ASN A 32 -1.93 8.09 -5.41
N PRO A 33 -1.92 7.32 -4.31
CA PRO A 33 -2.32 7.82 -2.99
C PRO A 33 -1.34 8.86 -2.43
N CYS A 34 -0.03 8.70 -2.70
CA CYS A 34 1.02 9.57 -2.20
C CYS A 34 0.99 10.97 -2.84
N LYS A 35 1.19 12.02 -2.03
CA LYS A 35 1.13 13.42 -2.44
C LYS A 35 2.49 14.10 -2.40
N ASN A 36 2.54 15.31 -2.96
CA ASN A 36 3.65 16.24 -2.82
C ASN A 36 5.02 15.68 -3.25
N GLY A 37 5.04 14.92 -4.34
CA GLY A 37 6.28 14.34 -4.90
C GLY A 37 6.79 13.11 -4.15
N ALA A 38 5.98 12.51 -3.28
CA ALA A 38 6.32 11.25 -2.62
C ALA A 38 6.29 10.05 -3.59
N SER A 39 7.17 9.08 -3.34
CA SER A 39 7.19 7.80 -4.07
C SER A 39 6.28 6.79 -3.40
N CYS A 40 5.47 6.07 -4.18
CA CYS A 40 4.60 4.99 -3.68
C CYS A 40 5.30 3.64 -3.82
N ILE A 41 5.22 2.83 -2.76
CA ILE A 41 5.74 1.46 -2.72
C ILE A 41 4.56 0.53 -2.46
N ASN A 42 4.29 -0.36 -3.41
CA ASN A 42 3.27 -1.39 -3.26
C ASN A 42 3.72 -2.42 -2.23
N GLY A 43 2.78 -2.99 -1.49
CA GLY A 43 3.06 -3.93 -0.43
C GLY A 43 1.86 -4.77 -0.10
N GLN A 44 2.06 -5.78 0.73
CA GLN A 44 1.03 -6.80 0.82
C GLN A 44 -0.23 -6.29 1.59
N ASN A 45 -1.36 -6.09 0.88
CA ASN A 45 -2.59 -5.41 1.31
C ASN A 45 -2.39 -3.96 1.80
N LYS A 46 -1.30 -3.30 1.39
CA LYS A 46 -0.95 -1.96 1.87
C LYS A 46 0.04 -1.28 0.94
N TYR A 47 -0.03 0.05 0.89
CA TYR A 47 1.05 0.85 0.32
C TYR A 47 1.87 1.55 1.41
N THR A 48 3.05 2.01 1.04
CA THR A 48 3.87 2.94 1.83
C THR A 48 4.29 4.11 0.96
N CYS A 49 4.20 5.34 1.48
CA CYS A 49 4.70 6.53 0.81
C CYS A 49 6.07 6.93 1.38
N THR A 50 7.07 7.05 0.52
CA THR A 50 8.34 7.69 0.86
C THR A 50 8.21 9.20 0.61
N CYS A 51 8.04 9.96 1.68
CA CYS A 51 7.79 11.40 1.59
C CYS A 51 9.02 12.20 1.14
N ALA A 52 8.78 13.22 0.33
CA ALA A 52 9.77 14.25 0.05
C ALA A 52 10.06 15.10 1.31
N GLY A 53 11.22 15.77 1.33
CA GLY A 53 11.63 16.63 2.44
C GLY A 53 10.55 17.67 2.80
N GLY A 54 10.24 17.78 4.10
CA GLY A 54 9.22 18.72 4.60
C GLY A 54 7.78 18.17 4.62
N TRP A 55 7.53 16.96 4.15
CA TRP A 55 6.21 16.30 4.17
C TRP A 55 6.17 15.07 5.08
N GLN A 56 5.01 14.82 5.67
CA GLN A 56 4.71 13.71 6.58
C GLN A 56 3.25 13.26 6.41
N GLY A 57 2.84 12.26 7.18
CA GLY A 57 1.51 11.63 7.07
C GLY A 57 1.54 10.41 6.18
N THR A 58 0.52 9.55 6.28
CA THR A 58 0.43 8.29 5.50
C THR A 58 0.52 8.56 4.00
N ASN A 59 -0.05 9.69 3.56
CA ASN A 59 -0.09 10.09 2.16
C ASN A 59 0.89 11.21 1.82
N CYS A 60 1.79 11.58 2.76
CA CYS A 60 2.70 12.71 2.61
C CYS A 60 1.97 14.04 2.32
N ASP A 61 0.79 14.22 2.91
CA ASP A 61 -0.11 15.36 2.74
C ASP A 61 0.03 16.41 3.86
N LEU A 62 0.79 16.11 4.91
CA LEU A 62 1.03 17.03 6.02
C LEU A 62 2.39 17.71 5.87
N GLY A 63 2.37 19.02 5.63
CA GLY A 63 3.58 19.83 5.69
C GLY A 63 4.13 19.90 7.12
N MET A 64 5.44 20.01 7.27
CA MET A 64 6.08 20.14 8.59
C MET A 64 5.55 21.34 9.40
N LEU A 65 5.20 22.44 8.73
CA LEU A 65 4.53 23.58 9.36
C LEU A 65 3.12 23.22 9.85
N THR A 66 2.34 22.52 9.04
CA THR A 66 0.99 22.06 9.42
C THR A 66 1.04 21.15 10.65
N ARG A 67 1.99 20.21 10.71
CA ARG A 67 2.15 19.33 11.89
C ARG A 67 2.72 20.08 13.11
N TYR A 68 3.57 21.08 12.91
CA TYR A 68 4.04 21.92 14.00
C TYR A 68 2.86 22.68 14.63
N LEU A 69 2.00 23.28 13.82
CA LEU A 69 0.81 23.98 14.30
C LEU A 69 -0.17 23.04 15.02
N THR A 70 -0.47 21.87 14.46
CA THR A 70 -1.39 20.91 15.12
C THR A 70 -0.82 20.30 16.41
N LYS A 71 0.51 20.23 16.57
CA LYS A 71 1.14 19.83 17.83
C LYS A 71 1.18 20.94 18.88
N VAL A 72 1.27 22.19 18.44
CA VAL A 72 1.40 23.38 19.32
C VAL A 72 0.04 23.89 19.78
N THR A 73 -1.05 23.54 19.09
CA THR A 73 -2.42 23.67 19.59
C THR A 73 -2.94 22.30 20.05
N PRO A 74 -2.55 21.81 21.24
CA PRO A 74 -3.37 20.80 21.89
C PRO A 74 -4.72 21.47 22.15
N SER A 75 -5.79 20.84 21.67
CA SER A 75 -7.16 21.32 21.87
C SER A 75 -7.46 21.61 23.34
#